data_AF-A0A2E0JZB9-F1
#
_entry.id   AF-A0A2E0JZB9-F1
#
_cell.length_a   1.000
_cell.length_b   1.000
_cell.length_c   1.000
_cell.angle_alpha   90.00
_cell.angle_beta   90.00
_cell.angle_gamma   90.00
#
_symmetry.space_group_name_H-M   'P 1'
#
loop_
_entity.id
_entity.type
_entity.pdbx_description
1 polymer ?
#
loop_
_entity_poly.entity_id
_entity_poly.type
_entity_poly.pdbx_seq_one_letter_code
_entity_poly.pdbx_strand_id
1 'polypeptide(L)'
;MLRALGSLVIAVLLATEVNAEDYPLDYWARRAAVGVPTLSPDGSKFALLRIMERGGNPVIEVYETDNLDEEPRRINSDPMEISFLGGWITNDILLFSARQQVRDQIDGFNQGTYEQKNAIYDHSKNKLGQIRQPYFSPVGRLKGESDKVLISIIEGVPDGLQGGTSQSIRRGYYEYDVK
;
A
#
# COMPACT_ATOMS: atom_id res chain seq x y z
N MET A 1 -11.86 -70.24 -3.86
CA MET A 1 -12.91 -69.20 -3.95
C MET A 1 -12.76 -68.09 -2.91
N LEU A 2 -12.47 -68.39 -1.63
CA LEU A 2 -12.33 -67.36 -0.58
C LEU A 2 -11.23 -66.29 -0.81
N ARG A 3 -10.10 -66.67 -1.43
CA ARG A 3 -8.98 -65.74 -1.72
C ARG A 3 -9.32 -64.69 -2.78
N ALA A 4 -10.13 -65.04 -3.79
CA ALA A 4 -10.55 -64.12 -4.84
C ALA A 4 -11.56 -63.08 -4.32
N LEU A 5 -12.41 -63.49 -3.37
CA LEU A 5 -13.37 -62.60 -2.71
C LEU A 5 -12.66 -61.55 -1.84
N GLY A 6 -11.62 -61.96 -1.09
CA GLY A 6 -10.82 -61.05 -0.26
C GLY A 6 -10.07 -60.00 -1.08
N SER A 7 -9.50 -60.39 -2.23
CA SER A 7 -8.82 -59.45 -3.14
C SER A 7 -9.77 -58.43 -3.77
N LEU A 8 -11.02 -58.82 -4.07
CA LEU A 8 -12.03 -57.92 -4.63
C LEU A 8 -12.48 -56.86 -3.60
N VAL A 9 -12.63 -57.24 -2.34
CA VAL A 9 -13.01 -56.31 -1.25
C VAL A 9 -11.92 -55.26 -1.01
N ILE A 10 -10.64 -55.64 -1.07
CA ILE A 10 -9.51 -54.70 -0.95
C ILE A 10 -9.45 -53.73 -2.13
N ALA A 11 -9.75 -54.19 -3.36
CA ALA A 11 -9.77 -53.34 -4.55
C ALA A 11 -10.89 -52.29 -4.51
N VAL A 12 -12.06 -52.64 -3.95
CA VAL A 12 -13.18 -51.69 -3.77
C VAL A 12 -12.90 -50.66 -2.67
N LEU A 13 -12.20 -51.05 -1.60
CA LEU A 13 -11.79 -50.13 -0.52
C LEU A 13 -10.72 -49.11 -0.94
N LEU A 14 -9.95 -49.39 -2.00
CA LEU A 14 -8.91 -48.50 -2.53
C LEU A 14 -9.43 -47.53 -3.60
N ALA A 15 -10.67 -47.69 -4.06
CA ALA A 15 -11.29 -46.88 -5.13
C ALA A 15 -12.19 -45.75 -4.59
N THR A 16 -11.86 -45.19 -3.43
CA THR A 16 -12.49 -43.94 -3.00
C THR A 16 -11.94 -42.81 -3.86
N GLU A 17 -12.69 -42.40 -4.89
CA GLU A 17 -12.43 -41.15 -5.59
C GLU A 17 -12.54 -40.01 -4.57
N VAL A 18 -11.41 -39.36 -4.28
CA VAL A 18 -11.41 -38.10 -3.54
C VAL A 18 -12.02 -37.07 -4.48
N ASN A 19 -13.33 -36.87 -4.39
CA ASN A 19 -14.03 -35.77 -5.04
C ASN A 19 -13.69 -34.49 -4.27
N ALA A 20 -12.47 -33.98 -4.49
CA ALA A 20 -12.08 -32.66 -4.01
C ALA A 20 -12.85 -31.65 -4.85
N GLU A 21 -13.69 -30.84 -4.21
CA GLU A 21 -14.37 -29.73 -4.86
C GLU A 21 -13.29 -28.77 -5.42
N ASP A 22 -13.35 -28.51 -6.73
CA ASP A 22 -12.39 -27.63 -7.38
C ASP A 22 -12.51 -26.22 -6.76
N TYR A 23 -11.48 -25.78 -6.05
CA TYR A 23 -11.43 -24.41 -5.57
C TYR A 23 -11.40 -23.46 -6.77
N PRO A 24 -12.29 -22.44 -6.83
CA PRO A 24 -12.29 -21.50 -7.93
C PRO A 24 -10.91 -20.84 -8.09
N LEU A 25 -10.41 -20.73 -9.32
CA LEU A 25 -9.11 -20.11 -9.63
C LEU A 25 -8.97 -18.73 -8.96
N ASP A 26 -10.07 -18.00 -8.89
CA ASP A 26 -10.15 -16.66 -8.31
C ASP A 26 -9.93 -16.62 -6.79
N TYR A 27 -9.79 -17.76 -6.11
CA TYR A 27 -9.35 -17.82 -4.71
C TYR A 27 -7.83 -17.64 -4.61
N TRP A 28 -7.11 -18.05 -5.65
CA TRP A 28 -5.65 -17.97 -5.76
C TRP A 28 -5.19 -16.65 -6.39
N ALA A 29 -6.05 -16.00 -7.19
CA ALA A 29 -5.79 -14.73 -7.84
C ALA A 29 -6.27 -13.51 -7.02
N ARG A 30 -6.08 -13.51 -5.69
CA ARG A 30 -6.50 -12.40 -4.82
C ARG A 30 -5.33 -11.63 -4.24
N ARG A 31 -5.53 -10.32 -4.08
CA ARG A 31 -4.64 -9.47 -3.26
C ARG A 31 -4.86 -9.80 -1.79
N ALA A 32 -3.86 -9.52 -0.96
CA ALA A 32 -4.03 -9.58 0.48
C ALA A 32 -5.19 -8.67 0.92
N ALA A 33 -6.18 -9.24 1.61
CA ALA A 33 -7.35 -8.49 2.06
C ALA A 33 -7.01 -7.48 3.16
N VAL A 34 -5.95 -7.76 3.94
CA VAL A 34 -5.42 -6.89 4.98
C VAL A 34 -3.91 -6.74 4.73
N GLY A 35 -3.45 -5.50 4.62
CA GLY A 35 -2.05 -5.16 4.45
C GLY A 35 -1.29 -5.16 5.79
N VAL A 36 0.04 -5.16 5.70
CA VAL A 36 0.91 -5.03 6.87
C VAL A 36 0.66 -3.66 7.53
N PRO A 37 0.44 -3.59 8.86
CA PRO A 37 0.19 -2.34 9.54
C PRO A 37 1.48 -1.49 9.66
N THR A 38 1.31 -0.18 9.70
CA THR A 38 2.37 0.80 9.96
C THR A 38 2.03 1.61 11.21
N LEU A 39 2.99 1.73 12.12
CA LEU A 39 2.83 2.40 13.42
C LEU A 39 3.33 3.85 13.34
N SER A 40 2.63 4.76 14.01
CA SER A 40 3.09 6.14 14.19
C SER A 40 4.39 6.17 15.01
N PRO A 41 5.25 7.20 14.83
CA PRO A 41 6.50 7.32 15.58
C PRO A 41 6.34 7.23 17.10
N ASP A 42 5.27 7.79 17.64
CA ASP A 42 4.94 7.79 19.07
C ASP A 42 4.17 6.55 19.51
N GLY A 43 3.81 5.66 18.59
CA GLY A 43 3.06 4.45 18.88
C GLY A 43 1.59 4.67 19.23
N SER A 44 1.07 5.90 19.12
CA SER A 44 -0.33 6.20 19.46
C SER A 44 -1.33 5.69 18.42
N LYS A 45 -0.89 5.44 17.18
CA LYS A 45 -1.73 5.06 16.05
C LYS A 45 -1.09 4.01 15.17
N PHE A 46 -1.91 3.19 14.52
CA PHE A 46 -1.45 2.44 13.34
C PHE A 46 -2.44 2.57 12.18
N ALA A 47 -1.92 2.38 10.97
CA ALA A 47 -2.70 2.36 9.75
C ALA A 47 -2.47 1.04 9.00
N LEU A 48 -3.48 0.59 8.26
CA LEU A 48 -3.36 -0.55 7.35
C LEU A 48 -4.21 -0.35 6.11
N LEU A 49 -3.91 -1.11 5.06
CA LEU A 49 -4.79 -1.22 3.89
C LEU A 49 -5.78 -2.37 4.10
N ARG A 50 -7.05 -2.13 3.79
CA ARG A 50 -8.10 -3.14 3.85
C ARG A 50 -8.90 -3.17 2.56
N ILE A 51 -9.10 -4.36 2.01
CA ILE A 51 -10.02 -4.60 0.90
C ILE A 51 -11.31 -5.16 1.48
N MET A 52 -12.40 -4.38 1.40
CA MET A 52 -13.67 -4.70 2.05
C MET A 52 -14.46 -5.79 1.33
N GLU A 53 -14.30 -5.86 0.01
CA GLU A 53 -15.04 -6.78 -0.84
C GLU A 53 -14.18 -7.31 -1.97
N ARG A 54 -14.57 -8.44 -2.53
CA ARG A 54 -13.84 -9.10 -3.61
C ARG A 54 -13.76 -8.17 -4.82
N GLY A 55 -12.54 -7.82 -5.23
CA GLY A 55 -12.30 -6.94 -6.38
C GLY A 55 -12.42 -5.45 -6.08
N GLY A 56 -12.76 -5.07 -4.83
CA GLY A 56 -12.82 -3.68 -4.40
C GLY A 56 -11.43 -3.03 -4.29
N ASN A 57 -11.41 -1.70 -4.37
CA ASN A 57 -10.20 -0.93 -4.08
C ASN A 57 -9.91 -0.95 -2.56
N PRO A 58 -8.63 -0.96 -2.16
CA PRO A 58 -8.27 -0.91 -0.75
C PRO A 58 -8.65 0.44 -0.14
N VAL A 59 -9.07 0.46 1.11
CA VAL A 59 -9.21 1.67 1.93
C VAL A 59 -8.09 1.69 2.96
N ILE A 60 -7.71 2.87 3.44
CA ILE A 60 -6.85 2.96 4.64
C ILE A 60 -7.77 2.96 5.85
N GLU A 61 -7.50 2.08 6.81
CA GLU A 61 -8.06 2.15 8.16
C GLU A 61 -6.98 2.65 9.12
N VAL A 62 -7.32 3.65 9.94
CA VAL A 62 -6.47 4.22 10.99
C VAL A 62 -7.11 3.94 12.35
N TYR A 63 -6.34 3.32 13.23
CA TYR A 63 -6.74 2.92 14.58
C TYR A 63 -5.92 3.68 15.63
N GLU A 64 -6.55 4.08 16.74
CA GLU A 64 -5.83 4.48 17.96
C GLU A 64 -5.37 3.21 18.70
N THR A 65 -4.12 3.16 19.16
CA THR A 65 -3.53 1.94 19.71
C THR A 65 -3.98 1.62 21.14
N ASP A 66 -4.47 2.62 21.86
CA ASP A 66 -4.97 2.51 23.23
C ASP A 66 -6.46 2.13 23.30
N ASN A 67 -7.19 2.19 22.18
CA ASN A 67 -8.61 1.84 22.10
C ASN A 67 -8.98 1.16 20.77
N LEU A 68 -8.75 -0.16 20.67
CA LEU A 68 -9.06 -0.95 19.47
C LEU A 68 -10.54 -1.31 19.31
N ASP A 69 -11.37 -1.05 20.33
CA ASP A 69 -12.81 -1.27 20.26
C ASP A 69 -13.54 -0.14 19.50
N GLU A 70 -12.87 1.00 19.31
CA GLU A 70 -13.40 2.11 18.51
C GLU A 70 -13.34 1.79 17.01
N GLU A 71 -14.34 2.28 16.26
CA GLU A 71 -14.33 2.12 14.81
C GLU A 71 -13.14 2.89 14.19
N PRO A 72 -12.40 2.27 13.27
CA PRO A 72 -11.26 2.94 12.64
C PRO A 72 -11.73 4.09 11.77
N ARG A 73 -10.90 5.13 11.70
CA ARG A 73 -11.08 6.18 10.68
C ARG A 73 -10.74 5.60 9.32
N ARG A 74 -11.65 5.79 8.35
CA ARG A 74 -11.52 5.26 6.99
C ARG A 74 -11.21 6.35 5.98
N ILE A 75 -10.21 6.10 5.15
CA ILE A 75 -9.88 6.92 3.98
C ILE A 75 -10.16 6.07 2.75
N ASN A 76 -11.15 6.49 1.96
CA ASN A 76 -11.63 5.75 0.79
C ASN A 76 -10.71 5.92 -0.43
N SER A 77 -10.76 4.94 -1.33
CA SER A 77 -10.11 4.99 -2.65
C SER A 77 -11.01 5.67 -3.70
N ASP A 78 -11.33 6.95 -3.49
CA ASP A 78 -12.10 7.78 -4.42
C ASP A 78 -11.42 9.15 -4.56
N PRO A 79 -11.04 9.60 -5.78
CA PRO A 79 -11.22 8.97 -7.09
C PRO A 79 -10.08 8.02 -7.52
N MET A 80 -9.07 7.83 -6.68
CA MET A 80 -7.86 7.07 -7.02
C MET A 80 -7.76 5.80 -6.17
N GLU A 81 -7.29 4.71 -6.77
CA GLU A 81 -6.96 3.47 -6.05
C GLU A 81 -5.73 3.70 -5.17
N ILE A 82 -5.83 3.47 -3.86
CA ILE A 82 -4.67 3.49 -2.96
C ILE A 82 -3.77 2.29 -3.29
N SER A 83 -2.60 2.56 -3.85
CA SER A 83 -1.70 1.51 -4.35
C SER A 83 -0.60 1.14 -3.36
N PHE A 84 -0.28 2.04 -2.42
CA PHE A 84 0.83 1.84 -1.49
C PHE A 84 0.63 2.64 -0.20
N LEU A 85 0.90 2.02 0.95
CA LEU A 85 0.91 2.68 2.25
C LEU A 85 2.36 2.96 2.65
N GLY A 86 2.77 4.22 2.56
CA GLY A 86 4.16 4.65 2.80
C GLY A 86 4.53 4.79 4.28
N GLY A 87 3.52 4.80 5.16
CA GLY A 87 3.71 4.87 6.61
C GLY A 87 3.70 6.29 7.16
N TRP A 88 3.82 6.36 8.48
CA TRP A 88 3.77 7.61 9.23
C TRP A 88 5.09 8.36 9.13
N ILE A 89 5.07 9.56 8.53
CA ILE A 89 6.25 10.42 8.42
C ILE A 89 6.39 11.33 9.65
N THR A 90 5.28 11.65 10.30
CA THR A 90 5.22 12.26 11.65
C THR A 90 4.19 11.53 12.51
N ASN A 91 3.92 12.00 13.73
CA ASN A 91 2.90 11.39 14.60
C ASN A 91 1.49 11.45 14.01
N ASP A 92 1.19 12.48 13.20
CA ASP A 92 -0.14 12.74 12.65
C ASP A 92 -0.21 12.70 11.13
N ILE A 93 0.94 12.71 10.43
CA ILE A 93 0.97 12.71 8.96
C ILE A 93 1.31 11.32 8.45
N LEU A 94 0.34 10.71 7.79
CA LEU A 94 0.46 9.43 7.09
C LEU A 94 0.71 9.67 5.60
N LEU A 95 1.78 9.07 5.06
CA LEU A 95 2.10 9.10 3.63
C LEU A 95 1.53 7.87 2.93
N PHE A 96 0.95 8.05 1.75
CA PHE A 96 0.52 6.97 0.87
C PHE A 96 0.62 7.37 -0.59
N SER A 97 0.53 6.39 -1.49
CA SER A 97 0.39 6.64 -2.92
C SER A 97 -0.95 6.12 -3.41
N ALA A 98 -1.53 6.85 -4.33
CA ALA A 98 -2.72 6.44 -5.05
C ALA A 98 -2.47 6.54 -6.56
N ARG A 99 -3.17 5.71 -7.33
CA ARG A 99 -3.08 5.69 -8.80
C ARG A 99 -4.45 5.74 -9.45
N GLN A 100 -4.48 6.22 -10.68
CA GLN A 100 -5.68 6.24 -11.50
C GLN A 100 -5.31 5.91 -12.94
N GLN A 101 -6.13 5.11 -13.61
CA GLN A 101 -5.99 4.88 -15.04
C GLN A 101 -6.41 6.16 -15.78
N VAL A 102 -5.52 6.70 -16.62
CA VAL A 102 -5.77 7.93 -17.40
C VAL A 102 -5.69 7.70 -18.91
N ARG A 103 -5.33 6.48 -19.32
CA ARG A 103 -5.20 6.04 -20.71
C ARG A 103 -5.79 4.65 -20.86
N ASP A 104 -6.30 4.35 -22.05
CA ASP A 104 -6.86 3.02 -22.37
C ASP A 104 -5.80 2.04 -22.89
N GLN A 105 -4.66 2.56 -23.36
CA GLN A 105 -3.59 1.78 -23.97
C GLN A 105 -2.19 2.32 -23.60
N ILE A 106 -1.19 1.47 -23.81
CA ILE A 106 0.22 1.82 -23.66
C ILE A 106 0.68 2.55 -24.92
N ASP A 107 1.03 3.83 -24.79
CA ASP A 107 1.42 4.68 -25.93
C ASP A 107 2.91 4.57 -26.31
N GLY A 108 3.71 3.84 -25.52
CA GLY A 108 5.14 3.65 -25.78
C GLY A 108 5.82 2.68 -24.82
N PHE A 109 7.10 2.39 -25.09
CA PHE A 109 7.90 1.53 -24.20
C PHE A 109 8.03 2.20 -22.82
N ASN A 110 7.60 1.49 -21.77
CA ASN A 110 7.53 1.96 -20.38
C ASN A 110 6.48 3.05 -20.05
N GLN A 111 5.51 3.32 -20.94
CA GLN A 111 4.41 4.26 -20.66
C GLN A 111 3.13 3.51 -20.28
N GLY A 112 3.03 3.12 -19.00
CA GLY A 112 1.83 2.46 -18.47
C GLY A 112 0.56 3.30 -18.61
N THR A 113 -0.60 2.72 -18.35
CA THR A 113 -1.91 3.40 -18.46
C THR A 113 -2.31 4.18 -17.21
N TYR A 114 -1.57 4.04 -16.12
CA TYR A 114 -1.86 4.64 -14.82
C TYR A 114 -0.93 5.82 -14.53
N GLU A 115 -1.48 6.85 -13.90
CA GLU A 115 -0.72 7.91 -13.24
C GLU A 115 -0.80 7.74 -11.74
N GLN A 116 0.30 8.05 -11.05
CA GLN A 116 0.44 7.92 -9.61
C GLN A 116 0.63 9.29 -8.96
N LYS A 117 0.08 9.46 -7.76
CA LYS A 117 0.34 10.61 -6.90
C LYS A 117 0.69 10.14 -5.49
N ASN A 118 1.62 10.86 -4.86
CA ASN A 118 1.84 10.79 -3.42
C ASN A 118 0.86 11.73 -2.73
N ALA A 119 0.17 11.22 -1.73
CA ALA A 119 -0.81 11.93 -0.93
C ALA A 119 -0.46 11.77 0.56
N ILE A 120 -0.95 12.71 1.36
CA ILE A 120 -0.84 12.64 2.81
C ILE A 120 -2.23 12.69 3.43
N TYR A 121 -2.36 12.05 4.59
CA TYR A 121 -3.50 12.22 5.47
C TYR A 121 -3.00 12.82 6.79
N ASP A 122 -3.57 13.97 7.16
CA ASP A 122 -3.36 14.63 8.44
C ASP A 122 -4.47 14.18 9.40
N HIS A 123 -4.09 13.32 10.36
CA HIS A 123 -5.01 12.76 11.34
C HIS A 123 -5.57 13.81 12.31
N SER A 124 -4.73 14.79 12.69
CA SER A 124 -5.11 15.85 13.62
C SER A 124 -6.21 16.76 13.04
N LYS A 125 -6.17 16.99 11.72
CA LYS A 125 -7.13 17.82 10.99
C LYS A 125 -8.21 17.01 10.28
N ASN A 126 -8.12 15.68 10.29
CA ASN A 126 -8.94 14.78 9.49
C ASN A 126 -9.01 15.22 8.02
N LYS A 127 -7.85 15.44 7.39
CA LYS A 127 -7.77 16.08 6.07
C LYS A 127 -6.74 15.43 5.16
N LEU A 128 -7.12 15.24 3.90
CA LEU A 128 -6.20 14.86 2.84
C LEU A 128 -5.40 16.06 2.33
N GLY A 129 -4.13 15.82 2.04
CA GLY A 129 -3.20 16.75 1.44
C GLY A 129 -2.34 16.08 0.38
N GLN A 130 -1.41 16.86 -0.18
CA GLN A 130 -0.51 16.38 -1.22
C GLN A 130 0.90 16.88 -0.96
N ILE A 131 1.89 16.01 -1.17
CA ILE A 131 3.29 16.41 -1.27
C ILE A 131 3.56 16.82 -2.71
N ARG A 132 3.78 18.11 -2.92
CA ARG A 132 4.03 18.69 -4.25
C ARG A 132 5.48 18.60 -4.70
N GLN A 133 6.39 18.26 -3.79
CA GLN A 133 7.81 18.13 -4.07
C GLN A 133 8.07 16.93 -5.01
N PRO A 134 8.62 17.15 -6.23
CA PRO A 134 9.05 16.06 -7.09
C PRO A 134 10.16 15.23 -6.45
N TYR A 135 10.16 13.92 -6.71
CA TYR A 135 11.13 12.96 -6.19
C TYR A 135 11.25 12.93 -4.65
N PHE A 136 10.16 13.29 -3.95
CA PHE A 136 10.11 13.25 -2.50
C PHE A 136 10.27 11.82 -1.96
N SER A 137 11.24 11.64 -1.08
CA SER A 137 11.46 10.38 -0.36
C SER A 137 11.81 10.66 1.11
N PRO A 138 10.96 10.26 2.08
CA PRO A 138 11.30 10.33 3.50
C PRO A 138 12.53 9.48 3.80
N VAL A 139 13.50 10.06 4.50
CA VAL A 139 14.74 9.38 4.92
C VAL A 139 14.73 9.13 6.42
N GLY A 140 14.19 10.06 7.17
CA GLY A 140 14.12 9.95 8.62
C GLY A 140 13.41 11.13 9.26
N ARG A 141 13.29 11.05 10.58
CA ARG A 141 12.72 12.11 11.41
C ARG A 141 13.84 12.91 12.05
N LEU A 142 13.60 14.21 12.26
CA LEU A 142 14.54 15.07 12.94
C LEU A 142 14.36 14.96 14.45
N LYS A 143 15.47 14.99 15.21
CA LYS A 143 15.42 14.86 16.66
C LYS A 143 14.84 16.14 17.28
N GLY A 144 13.73 16.01 17.99
CA GLY A 144 13.08 17.14 18.68
C GLY A 144 12.16 17.99 17.80
N GLU A 145 11.98 17.64 16.53
CA GLU A 145 11.10 18.37 15.61
C GLU A 145 10.02 17.43 15.07
N SER A 146 8.82 17.45 15.65
CA SER A 146 7.72 16.52 15.29
C SER A 146 7.10 16.81 13.93
N ASP A 147 7.21 18.06 13.46
CA ASP A 147 6.54 18.56 12.26
C ASP A 147 7.47 18.62 11.05
N LYS A 148 8.73 18.21 11.23
CA LYS A 148 9.72 18.21 10.16
C LYS A 148 10.36 16.86 9.97
N VAL A 149 10.64 16.55 8.71
CA VAL A 149 11.26 15.29 8.31
C VAL A 149 12.48 15.55 7.45
N LEU A 150 13.45 14.65 7.53
CA LEU A 150 14.55 14.60 6.60
C LEU A 150 14.06 13.89 5.33
N ILE A 151 14.14 14.58 4.21
CA ILE A 151 13.80 14.04 2.90
C ILE A 151 15.05 13.94 2.05
N SER A 152 15.02 13.01 1.10
CA SER A 152 15.93 13.05 -0.04
C SER A 152 15.16 13.37 -1.31
N ILE A 153 15.82 14.12 -2.17
CA ILE A 153 15.34 14.45 -3.52
C ILE A 153 16.44 14.17 -4.53
N ILE A 154 16.05 13.95 -5.79
CA ILE A 154 16.99 13.87 -6.89
C ILE A 154 17.12 15.26 -7.51
N GLU A 155 18.32 15.81 -7.49
CA GLU A 155 18.67 17.10 -8.10
C GLU A 155 19.22 16.91 -9.51
N GLY A 156 19.14 17.96 -10.32
CA GLY A 156 19.75 17.98 -11.67
C GLY A 156 18.96 17.20 -12.73
N VAL A 157 17.78 16.70 -12.40
CA VAL A 157 16.82 16.17 -13.38
C VAL A 157 16.09 17.36 -14.02
N PRO A 158 15.89 17.41 -15.35
CA PRO A 158 15.32 18.56 -16.06
C PRO A 158 14.04 19.15 -15.44
N ASP A 159 13.17 18.30 -14.86
CA ASP A 159 11.90 18.69 -14.22
C ASP A 159 11.92 18.55 -12.68
N GLY A 160 13.12 18.38 -12.09
CA GLY A 160 13.32 18.22 -10.63
C GLY A 160 13.73 19.53 -9.93
N LEU A 161 13.92 19.45 -8.62
CA LEU A 161 14.49 20.58 -7.86
C LEU A 161 15.91 20.86 -8.36
N GLN A 162 16.23 22.13 -8.64
CA GLN A 162 17.48 22.54 -9.31
C GLN A 162 17.66 21.96 -10.74
N GLY A 163 16.56 21.60 -11.41
CA GLY A 163 16.57 21.24 -12.83
C GLY A 163 17.13 22.39 -13.68
N GLY A 164 18.17 22.10 -14.47
CA GLY A 164 18.83 23.07 -15.34
C GLY A 164 19.96 23.90 -14.71
N THR A 165 20.15 23.89 -13.38
CA THR A 165 21.26 24.60 -12.71
C THR A 165 22.38 23.68 -12.22
N SER A 166 22.10 22.40 -11.99
CA SER A 166 23.11 21.41 -11.60
C SER A 166 23.76 20.75 -12.82
N GLN A 167 25.10 20.66 -12.83
CA GLN A 167 25.86 19.93 -13.87
C GLN A 167 25.86 18.40 -13.66
N SER A 168 25.29 17.90 -12.56
CA SER A 168 25.22 16.47 -12.26
C SER A 168 23.94 16.06 -11.53
N ILE A 169 23.49 14.83 -11.79
CA ILE A 169 22.39 14.19 -11.06
C ILE A 169 22.94 13.70 -9.72
N ARG A 170 22.37 14.18 -8.62
CA ARG A 170 22.79 13.81 -7.26
C ARG A 170 21.61 13.72 -6.32
N ARG A 171 21.79 13.01 -5.20
CA ARG A 171 20.81 12.95 -4.12
C ARG A 171 21.13 14.03 -3.09
N GLY A 172 20.24 15.00 -2.95
CA GLY A 172 20.30 16.00 -1.89
C GLY A 172 19.42 15.60 -0.71
N TYR A 173 19.77 16.07 0.48
CA TYR A 173 19.02 15.84 1.71
C TYR A 173 18.60 17.17 2.29
N TYR A 174 17.31 17.30 2.60
CA TYR A 174 16.70 18.54 3.02
C TYR A 174 15.78 18.31 4.19
N GLU A 175 15.73 19.28 5.08
CA GLU A 175 14.63 19.41 6.03
C GLU A 175 13.38 19.82 5.26
N TYR A 176 12.26 19.18 5.59
CA TYR A 176 10.96 19.46 4.99
C TYR A 176 9.90 19.60 6.08
N ASP A 177 9.23 20.74 6.08
CA ASP A 177 8.05 20.98 6.91
C ASP A 177 6.83 20.31 6.26
N VAL A 178 6.19 19.41 7.00
CA VAL A 178 5.01 18.67 6.50
C VAL A 178 3.69 19.42 6.72
N LYS A 179 3.70 20.56 7.42
CA LYS A 179 2.50 21.33 7.77
C LYS A 179 2.29 22.59 6.92
#